data_AF-A0A8T3YYW2-F1
#
_entry.id   AF-A0A8T3YYW2-F1
#
_cell.length_a   1.000
_cell.length_b   1.000
_cell.length_c   1.000
_cell.angle_alpha   90.00
_cell.angle_beta   90.00
_cell.angle_gamma   90.00
#
_symmetry.space_group_name_H-M   'P 1'
#
loop_
_entity.id
_entity.type
_entity.pdbx_description
1 polymer ?
#
loop_
_entity_poly.entity_id
_entity_poly.type
_entity_poly.pdbx_seq_one_letter_code
_entity_poly.pdbx_strand_id
1 'polypeptide(L)' 'MSKEPETKRIYATIIIGLLWLLSLGLWLFFYAESYSIIQNIAVFIISLVIVGSISVALWVPWSMENTLD' A
#
# COMPACT_ATOMS: atom_id res chain seq x y z
N MET A 1 5.92 28.37 3.53
CA MET A 1 6.55 27.30 4.32
C MET A 1 5.65 26.08 4.16
N SER A 2 6.11 25.00 3.51
CA SER A 2 5.29 23.80 3.32
C SER A 2 4.94 23.22 4.69
N LYS A 3 3.66 22.92 4.91
CA LYS A 3 3.20 22.29 6.15
C LYS A 3 3.74 20.85 6.18
N GLU A 4 4.35 20.48 7.31
CA GLU A 4 4.80 19.10 7.52
C GLU A 4 3.59 18.15 7.65
N PRO A 5 3.65 16.94 7.07
CA PRO A 5 2.58 15.97 7.22
C PRO A 5 2.44 15.52 8.67
N GLU A 6 1.20 15.22 9.07
CA GLU A 6 0.92 14.70 10.42
C GLU A 6 1.69 13.40 10.68
N THR A 7 2.29 13.26 11.86
CA THR A 7 3.08 12.07 12.22
C THR A 7 2.26 10.78 12.09
N LYS A 8 0.94 10.85 12.32
CA LYS A 8 0.00 9.73 12.17
C LYS A 8 -0.01 9.14 10.75
N ARG A 9 0.10 10.00 9.73
CA ARG A 9 0.09 9.61 8.32
C ARG A 9 1.36 8.89 7.90
N ILE A 10 2.50 9.32 8.46
CA ILE A 10 3.79 8.65 8.31
C ILE A 10 3.70 7.24 8.90
N TYR A 11 3.26 7.12 10.16
CA TYR A 11 3.07 5.80 10.80
C TYR A 11 2.07 4.92 10.06
N ALA A 12 0.95 5.48 9.58
CA ALA A 12 -0.01 4.75 8.77
C ALA A 12 0.62 4.17 7.50
N THR A 13 1.45 4.95 6.80
CA THR A 13 2.16 4.49 5.59
C THR A 13 3.13 3.34 5.91
N ILE A 14 3.87 3.43 7.01
CA ILE A 14 4.77 2.36 7.47
C ILE A 14 3.97 1.08 7.76
N ILE A 15 2.87 1.20 8.50
CA ILE A 15 2.01 0.07 8.86
C ILE A 15 1.40 -0.57 7.60
N ILE A 16 0.92 0.23 6.64
CA ILE A 16 0.41 -0.26 5.36
C ILE A 16 1.48 -1.09 4.63
N GLY A 17 2.71 -0.59 4.56
CA GLY A 17 3.83 -1.31 3.94
C GLY A 17 4.14 -2.64 4.63
N LEU A 18 4.19 -2.65 5.97
CA LEU A 18 4.43 -3.87 6.75
C LEU A 18 3.31 -4.89 6.60
N LEU A 19 2.05 -4.45 6.62
CA LEU A 19 0.89 -5.32 6.41
C LEU A 19 0.86 -5.90 5.00
N TRP A 20 1.28 -5.13 3.99
CA TRP A 20 1.41 -5.64 2.63
C TRP A 20 2.49 -6.72 2.52
N LEU A 21 3.67 -6.50 3.10
CA LEU A 21 4.74 -7.50 3.12
C LEU A 21 4.32 -8.77 3.88
N LEU A 22 3.62 -8.61 5.01
CA LEU A 22 3.04 -9.74 5.75
C LEU A 22 2.02 -10.50 4.88
N SER A 23 1.15 -9.78 4.17
CA SER A 23 0.17 -10.37 3.25
C SER A 23 0.86 -11.16 2.12
N LEU A 24 1.92 -10.61 1.52
CA LEU A 24 2.72 -11.32 0.52
C LEU A 24 3.40 -12.56 1.10
N GLY A 25 3.98 -12.46 2.30
CA GLY A 25 4.59 -13.59 2.98
C GLY A 25 3.58 -14.72 3.23
N LEU A 26 2.40 -14.38 3.74
CA LEU A 26 1.30 -15.33 3.94
C LEU A 26 0.82 -15.94 2.62
N TRP A 27 0.68 -15.14 1.57
CA TRP A 27 0.27 -15.63 0.25
C TRP A 27 1.27 -16.63 -0.31
N LEU A 28 2.56 -16.25 -0.33
CA LEU A 28 3.63 -17.07 -0.88
C LEU A 28 3.83 -18.37 -0.11
N PHE A 29 3.69 -18.34 1.21
CA PHE A 29 3.90 -19.51 2.05
C PHE A 29 2.72 -20.49 2.02
N PHE A 30 1.48 -20.00 2.06
CA PHE A 30 0.31 -20.87 2.23
C PHE A 30 -0.46 -21.17 0.93
N TYR A 31 -0.41 -20.29 -0.06
CA TYR A 31 -1.32 -20.35 -1.20
C TYR A 31 -0.59 -20.52 -2.54
N ALA A 32 0.61 -19.94 -2.71
CA ALA A 32 1.24 -19.82 -4.02
C ALA A 32 1.47 -21.15 -4.76
N GLU A 33 1.73 -22.25 -4.05
CA GLU A 33 1.92 -23.57 -4.66
C GLU A 33 0.66 -24.11 -5.35
N SER A 34 -0.53 -23.65 -4.94
CA SER A 34 -1.81 -24.06 -5.55
C SER A 34 -2.16 -23.31 -6.83
N TYR A 35 -1.36 -22.32 -7.23
CA TYR A 35 -1.60 -21.45 -8.38
C TYR A 35 -0.47 -21.52 -9.39
N SER A 36 -0.78 -21.28 -10.66
CA SER A 36 0.26 -21.16 -11.69
C SER A 36 1.09 -19.89 -11.50
N ILE A 37 2.26 -19.85 -12.15
CA ILE A 37 3.16 -18.68 -12.10
C ILE A 37 2.42 -17.39 -12.51
N ILE A 38 1.64 -17.42 -13.59
CA ILE A 38 0.89 -16.26 -14.07
C ILE A 38 -0.19 -15.82 -13.08
N GLN A 39 -0.86 -16.76 -12.42
CA GLN A 39 -1.85 -16.44 -11.39
C GLN A 39 -1.20 -15.79 -10.16
N ASN A 40 -0.04 -16.26 -9.72
CA ASN A 40 0.71 -15.65 -8.63
C ASN A 40 1.17 -14.21 -8.97
N ILE A 41 1.63 -13.99 -10.22
CA ILE A 41 1.96 -12.64 -10.70
C ILE A 41 0.72 -11.74 -10.69
N ALA A 42 -0.44 -12.25 -11.12
CA ALA A 42 -1.68 -11.49 -11.08
C ALA A 42 -2.05 -11.06 -9.65
N VAL A 43 -1.92 -11.97 -8.67
CA VAL A 43 -2.19 -11.67 -7.26
C VAL A 43 -1.22 -10.61 -6.72
N PHE A 44 0.06 -10.71 -7.06
CA PHE A 44 1.05 -9.70 -6.69
C PHE A 44 0.67 -8.32 -7.25
N ILE A 45 0.33 -8.22 -8.55
CA ILE A 45 -0.10 -6.97 -9.18
C ILE A 45 -1.38 -6.41 -8.53
N ILE A 46 -2.38 -7.26 -8.30
CA ILE A 46 -3.63 -6.85 -7.63
C ILE A 46 -3.32 -6.29 -6.23
N SER A 47 -2.43 -6.93 -5.48
CA SER A 47 -2.03 -6.46 -4.15
C SER A 47 -1.35 -5.07 -4.20
N LEU A 48 -0.53 -4.82 -5.23
CA LEU A 48 0.10 -3.52 -5.46
C LEU A 48 -0.94 -2.45 -5.75
N VAL A 49 -1.95 -2.76 -6.57
CA VAL A 49 -3.05 -1.81 -6.85
C VAL A 49 -3.78 -1.46 -5.57
N ILE A 50 -4.11 -2.44 -4.72
CA ILE A 50 -4.80 -2.20 -3.45
C ILE A 50 -3.99 -1.26 -2.55
N VAL A 51 -2.71 -1.56 -2.33
CA VAL A 51 -1.83 -0.75 -1.47
C VAL A 51 -1.59 0.63 -2.05
N GLY A 52 -1.41 0.71 -3.37
CA GLY A 52 -1.29 1.97 -4.11
C GLY A 52 -2.53 2.83 -3.95
N SER A 53 -3.72 2.27 -4.12
CA SER A 53 -4.99 2.98 -3.95
C SER A 53 -5.18 3.48 -2.51
N ILE A 54 -4.86 2.67 -1.50
CA ILE A 54 -4.91 3.10 -0.10
C ILE A 54 -3.92 4.24 0.15
N SER A 55 -2.71 4.15 -0.39
CA SER A 55 -1.69 5.20 -0.24
C SER A 55 -2.11 6.49 -0.94
N VAL A 56 -2.70 6.41 -2.14
CA VAL A 56 -3.27 7.55 -2.85
C VAL A 56 -4.39 8.19 -2.05
N ALA A 57 -5.34 7.39 -1.56
CA ALA A 57 -6.46 7.86 -0.74
C ALA A 57 -5.99 8.51 0.56
N LEU A 58 -4.91 7.99 1.14
CA LEU A 58 -4.24 8.62 2.27
C LEU A 58 -3.68 9.97 1.84
N TRP A 59 -2.74 10.04 0.89
CA TRP A 59 -1.90 11.22 0.66
C TRP A 59 -2.51 12.33 -0.21
N VAL A 60 -3.36 12.01 -1.19
CA VAL A 60 -3.85 13.00 -2.16
C VAL A 60 -4.68 14.12 -1.50
N PRO A 61 -5.67 13.85 -0.64
CA PRO A 61 -6.47 14.93 -0.03
C PRO A 61 -5.61 15.94 0.74
N TRP A 62 -4.68 15.44 1.56
CA TRP A 62 -3.74 16.29 2.29
C TRP A 62 -2.85 17.08 1.33
N SER A 63 -2.34 16.46 0.28
CA SER A 63 -1.50 17.17 -0.68
C SER A 63 -2.26 18.31 -1.36
N MET A 64 -3.54 18.11 -1.71
CA MET A 64 -4.36 19.14 -2.35
C MET A 64 -4.69 20.30 -1.42
N GLU A 65 -5.01 20.01 -0.15
CA GLU A 65 -5.25 21.05 0.85
C GLU A 65 -4.00 21.91 1.07
N ASN A 66 -2.81 21.30 1.13
CA ASN A 66 -1.57 22.01 1.48
C ASN A 66 -0.87 22.68 0.28
N THR A 67 -1.35 22.49 -0.95
CA THR A 67 -0.83 23.14 -2.16
C THR A 67 -1.72 24.26 -2.71
N LEU A 68 -2.98 24.32 -2.28
CA LEU A 68 -3.95 25.36 -2.69
C LEU A 68 -4.01 26.55 -1.73
N ASP A 69 -3.27 26.49 -0.61
CA ASP A 69 -3.05 27.56 0.38
C ASP A 69 -1.85 28.46 0.03
#